data_AF-A0A3N4MZ61-F1
#
_entry.id   AF-A0A3N4MZ61-F1
#
_cell.length_a   1.000
_cell.length_b   1.000
_cell.length_c   1.000
_cell.angle_alpha   90.00
_cell.angle_beta   90.00
_cell.angle_gamma   90.00
#
_symmetry.space_group_name_H-M   'P 1'
#
loop_
_entity.id
_entity.type
_entity.pdbx_description
1 polymer ?
#
loop_
_entity_poly.entity_id
_entity_poly.type
_entity_poly.pdbx_seq_one_letter_code
_entity_poly.pdbx_strand_id
1 'polypeptide(L)'
;MGGCAVPVYEGAAVQPVPVVIGVHDVDRSLVKNNGKVHVCSITPFTQTYRSEHSSLGRAKLEVRKQCLTRHHEMFCKPRDISCETYD
;
A
#
# COMPACT_ATOMS: atom_id res chain seq x y z
N MET A 1 53.83 14.10 14.56
CA MET A 1 52.41 14.27 14.96
C MET A 1 51.56 13.99 13.72
N GLY A 2 51.05 12.77 13.58
CA GLY A 2 50.21 12.38 12.45
C GLY A 2 48.74 12.47 12.84
N GLY A 3 47.97 13.33 12.18
CA GLY A 3 46.53 13.46 12.37
C GLY A 3 45.78 12.58 11.38
N CYS A 4 44.89 11.72 11.88
CA CYS A 4 43.93 11.01 11.03
C CYS A 4 42.74 11.92 10.74
N ALA A 5 42.60 12.35 9.49
CA ALA A 5 41.38 13.00 9.03
C ALA A 5 40.34 11.91 8.68
N VAL A 6 39.19 11.95 9.33
CA VAL A 6 38.02 11.15 8.97
C VAL A 6 37.15 11.92 7.98
N PRO A 7 36.64 11.30 6.91
CA PRO A 7 35.70 11.96 6.02
C PRO A 7 34.34 12.10 6.70
N VAL A 8 33.82 13.32 6.71
CA VAL A 8 32.43 13.62 7.06
C VAL A 8 31.55 13.05 5.93
N TYR A 9 30.68 12.10 6.26
CA TYR A 9 29.61 11.70 5.35
C TYR A 9 28.57 12.81 5.33
N GLU A 10 28.62 13.65 4.29
CA GLU A 10 27.51 14.53 3.94
C GLU A 10 26.29 13.67 3.63
N GLY A 11 25.23 13.88 4.39
CA GLY A 11 23.96 13.18 4.24
C GLY A 11 23.44 13.36 2.83
N ALA A 12 23.41 12.27 2.08
CA ALA A 12 22.73 12.21 0.80
C ALA A 12 21.26 12.55 1.03
N ALA A 13 20.81 13.68 0.47
CA ALA A 13 19.42 14.03 0.39
C ALA A 13 18.68 12.90 -0.36
N VAL A 14 17.89 12.12 0.38
CA VAL A 14 17.04 11.06 -0.18
C VAL A 14 15.92 11.76 -0.93
N GLN A 15 16.12 12.01 -2.22
CA GLN A 15 15.05 12.47 -3.09
C GLN A 15 14.09 11.29 -3.29
N PRO A 16 12.80 11.41 -2.93
CA PRO A 16 11.83 10.35 -3.15
C PRO A 16 11.63 10.19 -4.65
N VAL A 17 12.12 9.08 -5.20
CA VAL A 17 11.89 8.71 -6.60
C VAL A 17 10.43 8.25 -6.73
N PRO A 18 9.64 8.82 -7.65
CA PRO A 18 8.27 8.36 -7.85
C PRO A 18 8.29 6.97 -8.50
N VAL A 19 7.94 5.94 -7.72
CA VAL A 19 7.73 4.60 -8.23
C VAL A 19 6.36 4.56 -8.91
N VAL A 20 6.32 4.79 -10.22
CA VAL A 20 5.11 4.59 -11.04
C VAL A 20 4.88 3.10 -11.26
N ILE A 21 4.21 2.45 -10.31
CA ILE A 21 3.68 1.10 -10.50
C ILE A 21 2.33 1.24 -11.21
N GLY A 22 2.32 1.06 -12.53
CA GLY A 22 1.08 0.96 -13.29
C GLY A 22 0.32 -0.30 -12.89
N VAL A 23 -0.74 -0.16 -12.09
CA VAL A 23 -1.69 -1.26 -11.80
C VAL A 23 -3.00 -0.99 -12.53
N HIS A 24 -3.07 -1.42 -13.78
CA HIS A 24 -4.35 -1.73 -14.42
C HIS A 24 -4.56 -3.24 -14.29
N ASP A 25 -5.19 -3.67 -13.20
CA ASP A 25 -5.78 -5.00 -13.11
C ASP A 25 -7.29 -4.79 -13.05
N VAL A 26 -7.90 -4.62 -14.22
CA VAL A 26 -9.36 -4.72 -14.35
C VAL A 26 -9.72 -6.16 -14.01
N ASP A 27 -10.34 -6.34 -12.85
CA ASP A 27 -10.72 -7.63 -12.29
C ASP A 27 -11.56 -8.43 -13.29
N ARG A 28 -10.90 -9.40 -13.93
CA ARG A 28 -11.53 -10.47 -14.74
C ARG A 28 -11.56 -11.77 -13.94
N SER A 29 -11.73 -11.69 -12.61
CA SER A 29 -11.71 -12.83 -11.69
C SER A 29 -13.00 -12.97 -10.87
N LEU A 30 -14.01 -12.16 -11.17
CA LEU A 30 -15.40 -12.31 -10.69
C LEU A 30 -16.08 -13.64 -11.08
N VAL A 31 -15.46 -14.49 -11.89
CA VAL A 31 -16.12 -15.69 -12.46
C VAL A 31 -15.86 -16.98 -11.67
N LYS A 32 -14.96 -16.99 -10.67
CA LYS A 32 -14.44 -18.28 -10.13
C LYS A 32 -14.57 -18.54 -8.63
N ASN A 33 -15.29 -17.72 -7.86
CA ASN A 33 -15.43 -17.95 -6.42
C ASN A 33 -16.86 -17.65 -5.95
N ASN A 34 -17.67 -18.70 -5.72
CA ASN A 34 -18.90 -18.80 -4.91
C ASN A 34 -19.73 -17.53 -4.53
N GLY A 35 -19.78 -16.47 -5.33
CA GLY A 35 -20.46 -15.20 -4.97
C GLY A 35 -19.73 -14.34 -3.94
N LYS A 36 -18.76 -14.90 -3.19
CA LYS A 36 -18.10 -14.19 -2.09
C LYS A 36 -17.19 -13.07 -2.56
N VAL A 37 -17.55 -11.85 -2.19
CA VAL A 37 -16.77 -10.63 -2.46
C VAL A 37 -16.25 -10.06 -1.14
N HIS A 38 -14.94 -9.88 -1.04
CA HIS A 38 -14.30 -9.22 0.09
C HIS A 38 -14.00 -7.78 -0.27
N VAL A 39 -14.57 -6.85 0.48
CA VAL A 39 -14.39 -5.41 0.32
C VAL A 39 -13.53 -4.91 1.47
N CYS A 40 -12.32 -4.45 1.19
CA CYS A 40 -11.44 -3.85 2.19
C CYS A 40 -11.38 -2.34 2.00
N SER A 41 -11.17 -1.60 3.09
CA SER A 41 -10.96 -0.16 3.08
C SER A 41 -10.01 0.33 4.17
N ILE A 42 -9.32 1.44 3.91
CA ILE A 42 -8.51 2.18 4.88
C ILE A 42 -8.73 3.67 4.68
N THR A 43 -8.88 4.41 5.78
CA THR A 43 -9.11 5.85 5.76
C THR A 43 -8.00 6.59 6.49
N PRO A 44 -6.80 6.74 5.89
CA PRO A 44 -5.80 7.66 6.43
C PRO A 44 -6.30 9.10 6.26
N PHE A 45 -6.41 9.81 7.39
CA PHE A 45 -6.87 11.21 7.44
C PHE A 45 -8.27 11.40 6.79
N THR A 46 -8.34 12.11 5.66
CA THR A 46 -9.58 12.45 4.94
C THR A 46 -9.75 11.70 3.62
N GLN A 47 -8.84 10.77 3.29
CA GLN A 47 -8.91 9.97 2.08
C GLN A 47 -9.23 8.52 2.43
N THR A 48 -10.24 7.95 1.78
CA THR A 48 -10.59 6.53 1.90
C THR A 48 -10.15 5.79 0.64
N TYR A 49 -9.35 4.75 0.82
CA TYR A 49 -9.00 3.80 -0.23
C TYR A 49 -9.81 2.53 -0.04
N ARG A 50 -10.35 1.99 -1.13
CA ARG A 50 -11.19 0.80 -1.14
C ARG A 50 -10.77 -0.11 -2.29
N SER A 51 -10.76 -1.41 -2.03
CA SER A 51 -10.61 -2.44 -3.07
C SER A 51 -11.50 -3.62 -2.72
N GLU A 52 -11.98 -4.28 -3.76
CA GLU A 52 -12.83 -5.44 -3.68
C GLU A 52 -12.23 -6.58 -4.50
N HIS A 53 -12.22 -7.77 -3.92
CA HIS A 53 -11.71 -8.96 -4.59
C HIS A 53 -12.38 -10.19 -4.02
N SER A 54 -12.48 -11.25 -4.82
CA SER A 54 -12.86 -12.61 -4.39
C SER A 54 -11.92 -13.25 -3.37
N SER A 55 -10.82 -12.59 -3.00
CA SER A 55 -9.84 -13.06 -2.03
C SER A 55 -9.52 -11.95 -1.04
N LEU A 56 -9.77 -12.20 0.24
CA LEU A 56 -9.52 -11.25 1.32
C LEU A 56 -8.08 -10.74 1.34
N GLY A 57 -7.12 -11.64 1.11
CA GLY A 57 -5.70 -11.28 1.10
C GLY A 57 -5.35 -10.31 -0.02
N ARG A 58 -5.95 -10.48 -1.21
CA ARG A 58 -5.74 -9.58 -2.34
C ARG A 58 -6.40 -8.24 -2.14
N ALA A 59 -7.67 -8.21 -1.70
CA ALA A 59 -8.37 -6.97 -1.38
C ALA A 59 -7.58 -6.15 -0.35
N LYS A 60 -7.12 -6.80 0.73
CA LYS A 60 -6.33 -6.14 1.79
C LYS A 60 -4.97 -5.63 1.28
N LEU A 61 -4.29 -6.40 0.43
CA LEU A 61 -3.00 -5.99 -0.13
C LEU A 61 -3.14 -4.79 -1.07
N GLU A 62 -4.19 -4.79 -1.90
CA GLU A 62 -4.41 -3.73 -2.87
C GLU A 62 -4.76 -2.40 -2.19
N VAL A 63 -5.68 -2.40 -1.22
CA VAL A 63 -5.97 -1.22 -0.38
C VAL A 63 -4.70 -0.66 0.25
N ARG A 64 -3.86 -1.54 0.80
CA ARG A 64 -2.60 -1.11 1.42
C ARG A 64 -1.65 -0.48 0.40
N LYS A 65 -1.52 -1.06 -0.80
CA LYS A 65 -0.70 -0.52 -1.87
C LYS A 65 -1.20 0.86 -2.32
N GLN A 66 -2.51 1.02 -2.50
CA GLN A 66 -3.12 2.31 -2.84
C GLN A 66 -2.79 3.37 -1.78
N CYS A 67 -2.91 3.04 -0.50
CA CYS A 67 -2.54 3.93 0.60
C CYS A 67 -1.04 4.28 0.55
N LEU A 68 -0.16 3.30 0.38
CA LEU A 68 1.31 3.49 0.34
C LEU A 68 1.79 4.31 -0.86
N THR A 69 0.98 4.41 -1.92
CA THR A 69 1.31 5.24 -3.09
C THR A 69 1.20 6.72 -2.76
N ARG A 70 0.35 7.09 -1.79
CA ARG A 70 0.10 8.50 -1.44
C ARG A 70 0.56 8.88 -0.03
N HIS A 71 0.73 7.91 0.86
CA HIS A 71 1.06 8.13 2.25
C HIS A 71 2.23 7.25 2.70
N HIS A 72 2.92 7.68 3.75
CA HIS A 72 3.97 6.88 4.38
C HIS A 72 3.39 5.62 5.05
N GLU A 73 4.21 4.57 5.19
CA GLU A 73 3.81 3.29 5.78
C GLU A 73 3.23 3.39 7.20
N MET A 74 3.60 4.44 7.93
CA MET A 74 3.10 4.71 9.28
C MET A 74 1.58 4.93 9.33
N PHE A 75 0.97 5.35 8.21
CA PHE A 75 -0.48 5.60 8.08
C PHE A 75 -1.22 4.48 7.35
N CYS A 76 -0.47 3.53 6.75
CA CYS A 76 -1.01 2.44 5.94
C CYS A 76 -0.80 1.08 6.62
N LYS A 77 -1.00 1.04 7.94
CA LYS A 77 -0.74 -0.17 8.72
C LYS A 77 -1.82 -1.22 8.39
N PRO A 78 -1.43 -2.51 8.30
CA PRO A 78 -2.39 -3.59 8.04
C PRO A 78 -3.51 -3.73 9.08
N ARG A 79 -3.30 -3.18 10.28
CA ARG A 79 -4.24 -3.22 11.40
C ARG A 79 -5.39 -2.22 11.24
N ASP A 80 -5.16 -1.14 10.49
CA ASP A 80 -6.13 -0.06 10.29
C ASP A 80 -7.04 -0.35 9.07
N ILE A 81 -6.80 -1.45 8.36
CA ILE A 81 -7.62 -1.88 7.22
C ILE A 81 -8.83 -2.66 7.74
N SER A 82 -10.03 -2.14 7.48
CA SER A 82 -11.28 -2.83 7.73
C SER A 82 -11.69 -3.63 6.49
N CYS A 83 -12.18 -4.85 6.66
CA CYS A 83 -12.66 -5.69 5.55
C CYS A 83 -14.02 -6.28 5.87
N GLU A 84 -14.93 -6.18 4.91
CA GLU A 84 -16.27 -6.74 4.93
C GLU A 84 -16.38 -7.84 3.86
N THR A 85 -17.19 -8.86 4.13
CA THR A 85 -17.41 -9.96 3.18
C THR A 85 -18.88 -10.06 2.88
N TYR A 86 -19.21 -10.13 1.60
CA TYR A 86 -20.55 -10.26 1.05
C TYR A 86 -20.67 -11.62 0.35
N ASP A 87 -21.82 -12.29 0.44
CA ASP A 87 -22.16 -13.59 -0.17
C ASP A 87 -23.31 -13.42 -1.17
#